data_AF-A0A329IT70-F1
#
_entry.id   AF-A0A329IT70-F1
#
_cell.length_a   1.000
_cell.length_b   1.000
_cell.length_c   1.000
_cell.angle_alpha   90.00
_cell.angle_beta   90.00
_cell.angle_gamma   90.00
#
_symmetry.space_group_name_H-M   'P 1'
#
loop_
_entity.id
_entity.type
_entity.pdbx_description
1 polymer ?
#
loop_
_entity_poly.entity_id
_entity_poly.type
_entity_poly.pdbx_seq_one_letter_code
_entity_poly.pdbx_strand_id
1 'polypeptide(L)'
;MTTLARNKVLPAATPATDIRSTLAKHRTTTVDRFVVDKTTGEMLGCYTTHDLATTIYDYEQPQIGKTQAVHPSYELDPAPRPNITEAEAECLPDGVADLDAQRSERGPKPKVTPNQYASHLKVAHAERHRWIDDYVHGACMTVAGVNNGKMNVSPSHVTLACMLDEISTEIVKKVIRLEGLRTMSDQQARRICQCARFAIDGMEFYLERNPIVRQQLQFEVDFAKSYRQDNTRQLQGLA
;
A
#
# COMPACT_ATOMS: atom_id res chain seq x y z
N MET A 1 -1.12 -31.96 -40.20
CA MET A 1 -1.28 -32.65 -38.91
C MET A 1 -1.41 -31.61 -37.82
N THR A 2 -2.61 -31.48 -37.27
CA THR A 2 -3.04 -30.49 -36.28
C THR A 2 -2.83 -31.03 -34.86
N THR A 3 -2.14 -30.29 -34.01
CA THR A 3 -2.04 -30.57 -32.57
C THR A 3 -2.49 -29.35 -31.77
N LEU A 4 -3.69 -29.47 -31.18
CA LEU A 4 -4.32 -28.54 -30.24
C LEU A 4 -3.63 -28.64 -28.87
N ALA A 5 -3.09 -27.53 -28.38
CA ALA A 5 -2.62 -27.41 -27.01
C ALA A 5 -3.77 -26.99 -26.07
N ARG A 6 -4.01 -27.82 -25.04
CA ARG A 6 -5.02 -27.70 -23.99
C ARG A 6 -4.77 -26.46 -23.11
N ASN A 7 -5.75 -25.58 -23.01
CA ASN A 7 -5.79 -24.53 -22.00
C ASN A 7 -6.05 -25.14 -20.61
N LYS A 8 -5.17 -24.83 -19.65
CA LYS A 8 -5.35 -25.15 -18.23
C LYS A 8 -6.45 -24.26 -17.65
N VAL A 9 -7.55 -24.88 -17.22
CA VAL A 9 -8.64 -24.25 -16.47
C VAL A 9 -8.15 -23.95 -15.05
N LEU A 10 -8.23 -22.69 -14.63
CA LEU A 10 -7.99 -22.26 -13.25
C LEU A 10 -9.15 -22.74 -12.34
N PRO A 11 -8.88 -23.12 -11.09
CA PRO A 11 -9.92 -23.55 -10.16
C PRO A 11 -10.86 -22.39 -9.80
N ALA A 12 -12.14 -22.69 -9.69
CA ALA A 12 -13.20 -21.76 -9.33
C ALA A 12 -12.92 -21.11 -7.97
N ALA A 13 -12.98 -19.78 -7.94
CA ALA A 13 -12.87 -19.00 -6.72
C ALA A 13 -13.97 -19.43 -5.73
N THR A 14 -13.57 -19.81 -4.53
CA THR A 14 -14.47 -20.07 -3.41
C THR A 14 -15.29 -18.80 -3.14
N PRO A 15 -16.65 -18.85 -3.13
CA PRO A 15 -17.45 -17.67 -2.87
C PRO A 15 -17.16 -17.17 -1.46
N ALA A 16 -16.72 -15.92 -1.36
CA ALA A 16 -16.56 -15.22 -0.10
C ALA A 16 -17.89 -15.28 0.67
N THR A 17 -17.85 -15.69 1.93
CA THR A 17 -19.02 -15.74 2.81
C THR A 17 -19.61 -14.34 2.91
N ASP A 18 -20.74 -14.11 2.25
CA ASP A 18 -21.38 -12.80 2.18
C ASP A 18 -21.93 -12.42 3.56
N ILE A 19 -21.21 -11.52 4.24
CA ILE A 19 -21.52 -10.95 5.56
C ILE A 19 -22.88 -10.20 5.52
N ARG A 20 -23.37 -9.83 4.34
CA ARG A 20 -24.69 -9.18 4.20
C ARG A 20 -25.85 -10.12 4.48
N SER A 21 -25.66 -11.43 4.24
CA SER A 21 -26.70 -12.44 4.52
C SER A 21 -27.00 -12.61 6.01
N THR A 22 -26.00 -12.37 6.88
CA THR A 22 -26.17 -12.43 8.33
C THR A 22 -26.82 -11.16 8.88
N LEU A 23 -26.55 -9.99 8.30
CA LEU A 23 -27.22 -8.72 8.65
C LEU A 23 -28.68 -8.66 8.13
N ALA A 24 -28.93 -9.18 6.93
CA ALA A 24 -30.26 -9.19 6.30
C ALA A 24 -31.27 -10.08 7.05
N LYS A 25 -30.82 -11.14 7.75
CA LYS A 25 -31.71 -12.08 8.46
C LYS A 25 -32.62 -11.41 9.49
N HIS A 26 -32.19 -10.31 10.10
CA HIS A 26 -32.92 -9.71 11.22
C HIS A 26 -33.96 -8.65 10.83
N ARG A 27 -33.84 -7.99 9.66
CA ARG A 27 -34.73 -6.87 9.32
C ARG A 27 -35.32 -6.91 7.90
N THR A 28 -34.70 -7.65 6.98
CA THR A 28 -35.15 -7.68 5.58
C THR A 28 -35.52 -9.10 5.15
N THR A 29 -36.50 -9.24 4.27
CA THR A 29 -36.75 -10.47 3.51
C THR A 29 -36.52 -10.22 2.04
N THR A 30 -35.91 -11.20 1.38
CA THR A 30 -35.88 -11.24 -0.07
C THR A 30 -37.14 -11.97 -0.55
N VAL A 31 -37.96 -11.28 -1.34
CA VAL A 31 -39.10 -11.87 -2.04
C VAL A 31 -38.83 -11.73 -3.52
N ASP A 32 -38.63 -12.87 -4.19
CA ASP A 32 -38.17 -12.95 -5.58
C ASP A 32 -36.87 -12.15 -5.81
N ARG A 33 -36.90 -11.05 -6.57
CA ARG A 33 -35.75 -10.17 -6.82
C ARG A 33 -35.68 -8.92 -5.95
N PHE A 34 -36.64 -8.73 -5.05
CA PHE A 34 -36.76 -7.52 -4.24
C PHE A 34 -36.33 -7.76 -2.81
N VAL A 35 -35.61 -6.79 -2.25
CA VAL A 35 -35.27 -6.73 -0.83
C VAL A 35 -36.29 -5.82 -0.15
N VAL A 36 -37.06 -6.38 0.79
CA VAL A 36 -38.15 -5.69 1.48
C VAL A 36 -37.86 -5.67 2.98
N ASP A 37 -38.10 -4.55 3.65
CA ASP A 37 -38.05 -4.49 5.12
C ASP A 37 -39.28 -5.22 5.72
N LYS A 38 -39.03 -6.14 6.66
CA LYS A 38 -40.07 -6.95 7.32
C LYS A 38 -41.06 -6.12 8.12
N THR A 39 -40.64 -4.96 8.62
CA THR A 39 -41.40 -4.15 9.57
C THR A 39 -42.24 -3.09 8.89
N THR A 40 -41.69 -2.42 7.88
CA THR A 40 -42.39 -1.34 7.15
C THR A 40 -43.05 -1.84 5.86
N GLY A 41 -42.59 -2.97 5.31
CA GLY A 41 -43.02 -3.45 3.99
C GLY A 41 -42.45 -2.63 2.84
N GLU A 42 -41.53 -1.70 3.10
CA GLU A 42 -40.92 -0.86 2.07
C GLU A 42 -39.89 -1.65 1.26
N MET A 43 -39.91 -1.44 -0.06
CA MET A 43 -38.93 -2.00 -0.98
C MET A 43 -37.61 -1.20 -0.86
N LEU A 44 -36.55 -1.85 -0.39
CA LEU A 44 -35.23 -1.25 -0.23
C LEU A 44 -34.37 -1.37 -1.48
N GLY A 45 -34.66 -2.33 -2.35
CA GLY A 45 -33.93 -2.49 -3.61
C GLY A 45 -34.37 -3.70 -4.43
N CYS A 46 -33.84 -3.80 -5.65
CA CYS A 46 -34.02 -4.93 -6.54
C CYS A 46 -32.67 -5.43 -7.06
N TYR A 47 -32.51 -6.75 -7.17
CA TYR A 47 -31.33 -7.35 -7.79
C TYR A 47 -31.50 -7.39 -9.30
N THR A 48 -30.65 -6.66 -10.02
CA THR A 48 -30.54 -6.79 -11.47
C THR A 48 -29.66 -7.99 -11.81
N THR A 49 -30.24 -9.04 -12.39
CA THR A 49 -29.50 -10.16 -12.98
C THR A 49 -29.19 -9.86 -14.45
N HIS A 50 -28.55 -8.73 -14.72
CA HIS A 50 -28.01 -8.54 -16.06
C HIS A 50 -26.76 -9.41 -16.14
N ASP A 51 -26.78 -10.39 -17.05
CA ASP A 51 -25.55 -11.05 -17.45
C ASP A 51 -24.59 -9.97 -17.91
N LEU A 52 -23.42 -9.91 -17.25
CA LEU A 52 -22.38 -8.95 -17.58
C LEU A 52 -21.86 -9.36 -18.96
N ALA A 53 -22.45 -8.77 -20.01
CA ALA A 53 -21.92 -8.89 -21.35
C ALA A 53 -20.53 -8.24 -21.29
N THR A 54 -19.49 -9.06 -21.34
CA THR A 54 -18.11 -8.60 -21.55
C THR A 54 -18.05 -8.01 -22.95
N THR A 55 -18.53 -6.79 -23.11
CA THR A 55 -18.20 -5.97 -24.25
C THR A 55 -16.70 -5.76 -24.17
N ILE A 56 -15.98 -6.35 -25.13
CA ILE A 56 -14.57 -6.05 -25.35
C ILE A 56 -14.55 -4.56 -25.68
N TYR A 57 -14.31 -3.73 -24.67
CA TYR A 57 -14.03 -2.33 -24.88
C TYR A 57 -12.67 -2.29 -25.55
N ASP A 58 -12.69 -2.04 -26.85
CA ASP A 58 -11.51 -1.71 -27.63
C ASP A 58 -11.11 -0.29 -27.24
N TYR A 59 -10.47 -0.17 -26.06
CA TYR A 59 -9.84 1.07 -25.66
C TYR A 59 -8.74 1.33 -26.68
N GLU A 60 -8.91 2.37 -27.51
CA GLU A 60 -7.82 2.84 -28.35
C GLU A 60 -6.63 3.11 -27.44
N GLN A 61 -5.61 2.24 -27.52
CA GLN A 61 -4.37 2.44 -26.81
C GLN A 61 -3.78 3.76 -27.30
N PRO A 62 -3.50 4.73 -26.40
CA PRO A 62 -2.91 5.99 -26.81
C PRO A 62 -1.57 5.69 -27.50
N GLN A 63 -1.55 5.90 -28.82
CA GLN A 63 -0.33 5.75 -29.58
C GLN A 63 0.66 6.79 -29.06
N ILE A 64 1.82 6.33 -28.59
CA ILE A 64 2.94 7.18 -28.20
C ILE A 64 3.56 7.73 -29.49
N GLY A 65 2.83 8.62 -30.16
CA GLY A 65 3.30 9.45 -31.24
C GLY A 65 3.95 10.70 -30.65
N LYS A 66 5.14 11.06 -31.14
CA LYS A 66 5.87 12.29 -30.78
C LYS A 66 5.20 13.53 -31.40
N THR A 67 3.92 13.73 -31.12
CA THR A 67 3.19 14.92 -31.52
C THR A 67 2.82 15.62 -30.24
N GLN A 68 3.31 16.85 -30.04
CA GLN A 68 2.88 17.70 -28.93
C GLN A 68 1.35 17.69 -28.90
N ALA A 69 0.78 17.26 -27.78
CA ALA A 69 -0.63 17.43 -27.53
C ALA A 69 -0.91 18.93 -27.52
N VAL A 70 -1.43 19.43 -28.64
CA VAL A 70 -2.08 20.74 -28.69
C VAL A 70 -3.34 20.55 -27.85
N HIS A 71 -3.26 20.96 -26.59
CA HIS A 71 -4.44 21.12 -25.77
C HIS A 71 -5.32 22.15 -26.49
N PRO A 72 -6.56 21.83 -26.90
CA PRO A 72 -7.48 22.88 -27.29
C PRO A 72 -7.64 23.77 -26.05
N SER A 73 -7.21 25.02 -26.17
CA SER A 73 -7.53 26.05 -25.19
C SER A 73 -9.04 26.19 -25.20
N TYR A 74 -9.70 25.61 -24.21
CA TYR A 74 -11.08 25.97 -23.92
C TYR A 74 -11.04 27.44 -23.51
N GLU A 75 -11.44 28.30 -24.42
CA GLU A 75 -11.77 29.69 -24.13
C GLU A 75 -12.93 29.65 -23.14
N LEU A 76 -12.61 29.89 -21.87
CA LEU A 76 -13.62 30.09 -20.83
C LEU A 76 -14.41 31.33 -21.23
N ASP A 77 -15.64 31.10 -21.70
CA ASP A 77 -16.64 32.12 -21.96
C ASP A 77 -16.69 33.10 -20.77
N PRO A 78 -16.39 34.40 -20.96
CA PRO A 78 -16.42 35.40 -19.90
C PRO A 78 -17.87 35.80 -19.60
N ALA A 79 -18.74 34.82 -19.33
CA ALA A 79 -20.00 35.10 -18.69
C ALA A 79 -19.70 35.69 -17.30
N PRO A 80 -20.35 36.80 -16.90
CA PRO A 80 -20.12 37.42 -15.61
C PRO A 80 -20.46 36.40 -14.52
N ARG A 81 -19.44 35.85 -13.87
CA ARG A 81 -19.62 35.02 -12.69
C ARG A 81 -20.42 35.86 -11.70
N PRO A 82 -21.58 35.40 -11.21
CA PRO A 82 -22.21 36.07 -10.08
C PRO A 82 -21.17 36.15 -8.98
N ASN A 83 -20.97 37.33 -8.40
CA ASN A 83 -20.11 37.53 -7.24
C ASN A 83 -20.46 36.43 -6.23
N ILE A 84 -19.59 35.45 -6.09
CA ILE A 84 -19.63 34.52 -4.99
C ILE A 84 -19.17 35.37 -3.81
N THR A 85 -20.11 36.09 -3.20
CA THR A 85 -19.94 36.49 -1.82
C THR A 85 -19.66 35.20 -1.09
N GLU A 86 -18.46 35.07 -0.54
CA GLU A 86 -18.09 33.99 0.37
C GLU A 86 -19.16 33.97 1.46
N ALA A 87 -20.13 33.08 1.32
CA ALA A 87 -21.03 32.77 2.41
C ALA A 87 -20.11 32.13 3.46
N GLU A 88 -19.83 32.88 4.52
CA GLU A 88 -19.24 32.34 5.74
C GLU A 88 -20.06 31.10 6.08
N ALA A 89 -19.45 29.93 5.89
CA ALA A 89 -20.10 28.66 6.16
C ALA A 89 -20.31 28.60 7.67
N GLU A 90 -21.50 29.02 8.10
CA GLU A 90 -21.97 28.84 9.46
C GLU A 90 -21.87 27.35 9.79
N CYS A 91 -21.05 27.06 10.79
CA CYS A 91 -20.96 25.85 11.59
C CYS A 91 -21.23 24.50 10.88
N LEU A 92 -20.17 23.70 10.75
CA LEU A 92 -20.26 22.27 10.46
C LEU A 92 -21.33 21.60 11.36
N PRO A 93 -22.21 20.74 10.80
CA PRO A 93 -23.25 20.08 11.57
C PRO A 93 -22.64 19.21 12.69
N ASP A 94 -23.31 19.23 13.84
CA ASP A 94 -22.87 18.55 15.07
C ASP A 94 -22.63 17.05 14.80
N GLY A 95 -21.38 16.60 14.99
CA GLY A 95 -20.92 15.23 14.71
C GLY A 95 -19.98 15.05 13.52
N VAL A 96 -19.72 16.09 12.71
CA VAL A 96 -18.68 16.03 11.67
C VAL A 96 -17.34 16.50 12.26
N ALA A 97 -16.43 15.56 12.46
CA ALA A 97 -15.07 15.89 12.89
C ALA A 97 -14.39 16.76 11.82
N ASP A 98 -14.05 17.99 12.20
CA ASP A 98 -13.21 18.86 11.39
C ASP A 98 -11.80 18.24 11.29
N LEU A 99 -11.55 17.61 10.16
CA LEU A 99 -10.28 16.94 9.86
C LEU A 99 -9.11 17.94 9.78
N ASP A 100 -9.39 19.21 9.48
CA ASP A 100 -8.38 20.26 9.42
C ASP A 100 -8.05 20.78 10.82
N ALA A 101 -9.04 20.89 11.71
CA ALA A 101 -8.80 21.11 13.14
C ALA A 101 -7.98 19.96 13.76
N GLN A 102 -8.33 18.69 13.47
CA GLN A 102 -7.54 17.52 13.94
C GLN A 102 -6.12 17.46 13.34
N ARG A 103 -5.91 17.99 12.13
CA ARG A 103 -4.56 18.08 11.55
C ARG A 103 -3.71 19.14 12.23
N SER A 104 -4.33 20.23 12.71
CA SER A 104 -3.65 21.33 13.39
C SER A 104 -3.14 20.97 14.79
N GLU A 105 -3.75 19.99 15.46
CA GLU A 105 -3.32 19.50 16.79
C GLU A 105 -2.17 18.47 16.75
N ARG A 106 -1.77 18.02 15.56
CA ARG A 106 -0.65 17.08 15.45
C ARG A 106 0.66 17.82 15.76
N GLY A 107 1.15 17.62 16.98
CA GLY A 107 2.50 18.00 17.38
C GLY A 107 3.57 17.46 16.41
N PRO A 108 4.82 17.94 16.51
CA PRO A 108 5.89 17.59 15.59
C PRO A 108 6.00 16.07 15.39
N LYS A 109 5.94 15.62 14.12
CA LYS A 109 6.02 14.19 13.80
C LYS A 109 7.28 13.58 14.44
N PRO A 110 7.18 12.39 15.06
CA PRO A 110 8.33 11.75 15.67
C PRO A 110 9.43 11.54 14.62
N LYS A 111 10.66 11.91 14.98
CA LYS A 111 11.83 11.78 14.09
C LYS A 111 12.21 10.32 13.82
N VAL A 112 11.77 9.43 14.70
CA VAL A 112 12.07 8.00 14.70
C VAL A 112 10.79 7.22 14.46
N THR A 113 10.84 6.24 13.57
CA THR A 113 9.72 5.33 13.30
C THR A 113 10.16 3.90 13.59
N PRO A 114 9.51 3.19 14.54
CA PRO A 114 9.83 1.79 14.81
C PRO A 114 9.36 0.89 13.66
N ASN A 115 10.15 -0.11 13.32
CA ASN A 115 9.85 -1.08 12.27
C ASN A 115 9.61 -2.46 12.89
N GLN A 116 8.34 -2.84 13.00
CA GLN A 116 7.94 -4.11 13.61
C GLN A 116 8.32 -5.32 12.74
N TYR A 117 8.44 -5.13 11.43
CA TYR A 117 8.73 -6.18 10.45
C TYR A 117 10.22 -6.34 10.14
N ALA A 118 11.10 -5.57 10.79
CA ALA A 118 12.54 -5.60 10.53
C ALA A 118 13.12 -7.02 10.59
N SER A 119 12.68 -7.85 11.54
CA SER A 119 13.14 -9.24 11.66
C SER A 119 12.67 -10.11 10.48
N HIS A 120 11.40 -10.00 10.10
CA HIS A 120 10.84 -10.72 8.95
C HIS A 120 11.54 -10.33 7.66
N LEU A 121 11.80 -9.03 7.47
CA LEU A 121 12.46 -8.50 6.27
C LEU A 121 13.93 -8.94 6.17
N LYS A 122 14.65 -9.04 7.29
CA LYS A 122 16.02 -9.62 7.33
C LYS A 122 16.02 -11.07 6.85
N VAL A 123 15.10 -11.89 7.35
CA VAL A 123 14.95 -13.30 6.95
C VAL A 123 14.55 -13.40 5.49
N ALA A 124 13.51 -12.67 5.08
CA ALA A 124 13.02 -12.72 3.72
C ALA A 124 14.08 -12.26 2.69
N HIS A 125 14.93 -11.29 3.04
CA HIS A 125 16.07 -10.92 2.21
C HIS A 125 17.17 -11.98 2.19
N ALA A 126 17.47 -12.61 3.33
CA ALA A 126 18.43 -13.72 3.39
C ALA A 126 18.00 -14.91 2.51
N GLU A 127 16.70 -15.19 2.47
CA GLU A 127 16.08 -16.20 1.60
C GLU A 127 15.86 -15.73 0.15
N ARG A 128 16.23 -14.48 -0.18
CA ARG A 128 16.14 -13.88 -1.52
C ARG A 128 14.72 -13.85 -2.08
N HIS A 129 13.75 -13.52 -1.24
CA HIS A 129 12.39 -13.28 -1.68
C HIS A 129 12.33 -12.05 -2.61
N ARG A 130 11.97 -12.28 -3.87
CA ARG A 130 11.97 -11.25 -4.92
C ARG A 130 11.00 -10.10 -4.67
N TRP A 131 9.91 -10.36 -3.96
CA TRP A 131 8.89 -9.34 -3.69
C TRP A 131 9.45 -8.16 -2.88
N ILE A 132 10.50 -8.35 -2.08
CA ILE A 132 11.16 -7.24 -1.38
C ILE A 132 11.72 -6.24 -2.38
N ASP A 133 12.46 -6.73 -3.36
CA ASP A 133 13.10 -5.87 -4.35
C ASP A 133 12.05 -5.13 -5.19
N ASP A 134 10.91 -5.76 -5.48
CA ASP A 134 9.81 -5.15 -6.22
C ASP A 134 9.21 -3.95 -5.45
N TYR A 135 8.94 -4.11 -4.14
CA TYR A 135 8.42 -3.00 -3.32
C TYR A 135 9.47 -1.91 -3.11
N VAL A 136 10.75 -2.26 -2.93
CA VAL A 136 11.83 -1.27 -2.80
C VAL A 136 11.99 -0.47 -4.09
N HIS A 137 12.02 -1.13 -5.25
CA HIS A 137 12.11 -0.45 -6.54
C HIS A 137 10.87 0.42 -6.78
N GLY A 138 9.67 -0.09 -6.48
CA GLY A 138 8.44 0.68 -6.54
C GLY A 138 8.50 1.94 -5.68
N ALA A 139 9.00 1.83 -4.44
CA ALA A 139 9.17 2.97 -3.55
C ALA A 139 10.19 3.99 -4.07
N CYS A 140 11.34 3.54 -4.59
CA CYS A 140 12.33 4.42 -5.19
C CYS A 140 11.76 5.21 -6.38
N MET A 141 10.99 4.54 -7.25
CA MET A 141 10.41 5.17 -8.44
C MET A 141 9.29 6.15 -8.09
N THR A 142 8.45 5.83 -7.11
CA THR A 142 7.26 6.63 -6.75
C THR A 142 7.58 7.78 -5.81
N VAL A 143 8.38 7.54 -4.76
CA VAL A 143 8.63 8.53 -3.69
C VAL A 143 9.84 9.41 -4.01
N ALA A 144 10.96 8.80 -4.41
CA ALA A 144 12.17 9.56 -4.71
C ALA A 144 12.19 10.10 -6.14
N GLY A 145 11.50 9.44 -7.06
CA GLY A 145 11.47 9.79 -8.48
C GLY A 145 12.77 9.48 -9.21
N VAL A 146 12.74 9.75 -10.51
CA VAL A 146 13.84 9.50 -11.45
C VAL A 146 14.27 10.82 -12.06
N ASN A 147 15.58 11.03 -12.19
CA ASN A 147 16.14 12.16 -12.94
C ASN A 147 17.11 11.63 -13.99
N ASN A 148 16.94 12.03 -15.25
CA ASN A 148 17.74 11.57 -16.40
C ASN A 148 17.86 10.04 -16.50
N GLY A 149 16.76 9.32 -16.24
CA GLY A 149 16.75 7.84 -16.26
C GLY A 149 17.46 7.16 -15.09
N LYS A 150 18.00 7.92 -14.14
CA LYS A 150 18.65 7.40 -12.92
C LYS A 150 17.77 7.65 -11.70
N MET A 151 17.60 6.63 -10.86
CA MET A 151 16.86 6.77 -9.61
C MET A 151 17.59 7.76 -8.69
N ASN A 152 16.83 8.66 -8.06
CA ASN A 152 17.39 9.64 -7.13
C ASN A 152 17.94 9.01 -5.84
N VAL A 153 17.49 7.79 -5.53
CA VAL A 153 17.91 7.01 -4.37
C VAL A 153 18.29 5.61 -4.84
N SER A 154 19.37 5.05 -4.28
CA SER A 154 19.80 3.68 -4.57
C SER A 154 18.86 2.66 -3.90
N PRO A 155 18.28 1.71 -4.64
CA PRO A 155 17.48 0.63 -4.08
C PRO A 155 18.20 -0.13 -2.97
N SER A 156 19.49 -0.42 -3.13
CA SER A 156 20.29 -1.13 -2.12
C SER A 156 20.34 -0.40 -0.78
N HIS A 157 20.40 0.95 -0.79
CA HIS A 157 20.36 1.72 0.45
C HIS A 157 18.97 1.68 1.10
N VAL A 158 17.90 1.66 0.30
CA VAL A 158 16.53 1.54 0.81
C VAL A 158 16.30 0.16 1.39
N THR A 159 16.76 -0.91 0.73
CA THR A 159 16.71 -2.29 1.23
C THR A 159 17.37 -2.40 2.61
N LEU A 160 18.58 -1.83 2.78
CA LEU A 160 19.25 -1.79 4.08
C LEU A 160 18.46 -1.00 5.13
N ALA A 161 17.87 0.14 4.74
CA ALA A 161 17.04 0.94 5.63
C ALA A 161 15.76 0.21 6.07
N CYS A 162 15.15 -0.58 5.19
CA CYS A 162 13.97 -1.40 5.51
C CYS A 162 14.26 -2.52 6.52
N MET A 163 15.53 -2.89 6.71
CA MET A 163 15.94 -3.91 7.68
C MET A 163 16.33 -3.31 9.04
N LEU A 164 16.32 -1.99 9.18
CA LEU A 164 16.60 -1.36 10.47
C LEU A 164 15.39 -1.53 11.39
N ASP A 165 15.66 -1.79 12.67
CA ASP A 165 14.61 -1.90 13.69
C ASP A 165 13.96 -0.54 13.97
N GLU A 166 14.70 0.55 13.73
CA GLU A 166 14.24 1.93 13.81
C GLU A 166 14.70 2.74 12.60
N ILE A 167 13.76 3.49 12.01
CA ILE A 167 13.99 4.32 10.83
C ILE A 167 14.09 5.77 11.28
N SER A 168 15.32 6.27 11.30
CA SER A 168 15.62 7.68 11.52
C SER A 168 16.77 8.12 10.59
N THR A 169 16.83 9.42 10.31
CA THR A 169 17.89 9.97 9.46
C THR A 169 19.28 9.79 10.07
N GLU A 170 19.37 9.83 11.40
CA GLU A 170 20.62 9.66 12.14
C GLU A 170 21.13 8.22 12.06
N ILE A 171 20.23 7.25 12.25
CA ILE A 171 20.56 5.82 12.14
C ILE A 171 20.97 5.49 10.70
N VAL A 172 20.21 5.96 9.71
CA VAL A 172 20.52 5.73 8.29
C VAL A 172 21.90 6.31 7.92
N LYS A 173 22.23 7.52 8.36
CA LYS A 173 23.57 8.11 8.13
C LYS A 173 24.71 7.35 8.82
N LYS A 174 24.43 6.72 9.96
CA LYS A 174 25.41 5.94 10.73
C LYS A 174 25.70 4.59 10.07
N VAL A 175 24.64 3.90 9.66
CA VAL A 175 24.70 2.53 9.12
C VAL A 175 25.10 2.51 7.65
N ILE A 176 24.49 3.37 6.83
CA ILE A 176 24.69 3.36 5.38
C ILE A 176 25.82 4.35 5.04
N ARG A 177 26.96 3.80 4.64
CA ARG A 177 28.13 4.56 4.19
C ARG A 177 28.15 4.62 2.67
N LEU A 178 28.46 5.79 2.13
CA LEU A 178 28.73 5.95 0.71
C LEU A 178 30.13 5.42 0.37
N GLU A 179 30.43 5.33 -0.93
CA GLU A 179 31.77 5.00 -1.41
C GLU A 179 32.82 5.91 -0.75
N GLY A 180 33.91 5.30 -0.27
CA GLY A 180 34.95 6.01 0.48
C GLY A 180 34.59 6.35 1.94
N LEU A 181 33.66 5.61 2.56
CA LEU A 181 33.28 5.72 3.99
C LEU A 181 32.66 7.08 4.38
N ARG A 182 32.24 7.88 3.39
CA ARG A 182 31.60 9.18 3.61
C ARG A 182 30.18 9.01 4.13
N THR A 183 29.77 9.95 4.98
CA THR A 183 28.38 10.07 5.42
C THR A 183 27.55 10.76 4.33
N MET A 184 26.31 10.33 4.17
CA MET A 184 25.39 10.94 3.21
C MET A 184 24.85 12.29 3.71
N SER A 185 24.33 13.10 2.78
CA SER A 185 23.66 14.35 3.11
C SER A 185 22.32 14.11 3.82
N ASP A 186 21.88 15.09 4.63
CA ASP A 186 20.61 14.99 5.35
C ASP A 186 19.41 14.86 4.41
N GLN A 187 19.44 15.54 3.27
CA GLN A 187 18.39 15.45 2.27
C GLN A 187 18.30 14.04 1.68
N GLN A 188 19.44 13.42 1.37
CA GLN A 188 19.48 12.05 0.87
C GLN A 188 19.01 11.05 1.93
N ALA A 189 19.45 11.21 3.17
CA ALA A 189 18.99 10.38 4.29
C ALA A 189 17.48 10.48 4.49
N ARG A 190 16.90 11.69 4.43
CA ARG A 190 15.45 11.90 4.52
C ARG A 190 14.70 11.18 3.41
N ARG A 191 15.18 11.27 2.16
CA ARG A 191 14.56 10.58 1.01
C ARG A 191 14.63 9.06 1.17
N ILE A 192 15.75 8.52 1.63
CA ILE A 192 15.89 7.08 1.93
C ILE A 192 14.88 6.66 3.00
N CYS A 193 14.78 7.41 4.11
CA CYS A 193 13.80 7.11 5.17
C CYS A 193 12.35 7.15 4.65
N GLN A 194 12.01 8.09 3.77
CA GLN A 194 10.69 8.16 3.15
C GLN A 194 10.40 6.96 2.25
N CYS A 195 11.36 6.58 1.40
CA CYS A 195 11.23 5.40 0.54
C CYS A 195 11.12 4.12 1.38
N ALA A 196 11.91 3.99 2.44
CA ALA A 196 11.89 2.82 3.32
C ALA A 196 10.55 2.66 4.02
N ARG A 197 9.98 3.75 4.56
CA ARG A 197 8.64 3.72 5.18
C ARG A 197 7.58 3.28 4.17
N PHE A 198 7.56 3.90 2.99
CA PHE A 198 6.60 3.53 1.95
C PHE A 198 6.75 2.07 1.49
N ALA A 199 7.98 1.59 1.36
CA ALA A 199 8.26 0.21 1.01
C ALA A 199 7.77 -0.75 2.10
N ILE A 200 8.02 -0.44 3.38
CA ILE A 200 7.56 -1.26 4.51
C ILE A 200 6.04 -1.34 4.56
N ASP A 201 5.34 -0.22 4.37
CA ASP A 201 3.87 -0.21 4.35
C ASP A 201 3.34 -1.14 3.23
N GLY A 202 3.97 -1.12 2.05
CA GLY A 202 3.64 -2.03 0.94
C GLY A 202 3.95 -3.50 1.24
N MET A 203 5.08 -3.77 1.90
CA MET A 203 5.48 -5.12 2.31
C MET A 203 4.58 -5.67 3.43
N GLU A 204 4.19 -4.84 4.39
CA GLU A 204 3.22 -5.19 5.44
C GLU A 204 1.92 -5.66 4.80
N PHE A 205 1.38 -4.86 3.89
CA PHE A 205 0.15 -5.20 3.17
C PHE A 205 0.27 -6.49 2.36
N TYR A 206 1.45 -6.75 1.77
CA TYR A 206 1.73 -8.02 1.12
C TYR A 206 1.69 -9.20 2.09
N LEU A 207 2.30 -9.07 3.27
CA LEU A 207 2.31 -10.12 4.29
C LEU A 207 0.92 -10.37 4.88
N GLU A 208 0.09 -9.33 5.01
CA GLU A 208 -1.31 -9.47 5.43
C GLU A 208 -2.15 -10.28 4.41
N ARG A 209 -1.92 -10.04 3.12
CA ARG A 209 -2.59 -10.77 2.04
C ARG A 209 -2.06 -12.20 1.85
N ASN A 210 -0.84 -12.47 2.30
CA ASN A 210 -0.15 -13.76 2.13
C ASN A 210 0.22 -14.37 3.49
N PRO A 211 -0.76 -14.83 4.29
CA PRO A 211 -0.52 -15.30 5.65
C PRO A 211 0.43 -16.51 5.71
N ILE A 212 0.45 -17.35 4.67
CA ILE A 212 1.36 -18.50 4.58
C ILE A 212 2.82 -18.04 4.59
N VAL A 213 3.15 -17.03 3.75
CA VAL A 213 4.50 -16.45 3.69
C VAL A 213 4.86 -15.81 5.02
N ARG A 214 3.92 -15.07 5.62
CA ARG A 214 4.12 -14.47 6.95
C ARG A 214 4.42 -15.51 8.02
N GLN A 215 3.69 -16.63 8.03
CA GLN A 215 3.91 -17.72 8.99
C GLN A 215 5.27 -18.41 8.80
N GLN A 216 5.67 -18.66 7.55
CA GLN A 216 6.99 -19.22 7.24
C GLN A 216 8.11 -18.30 7.75
N LEU A 217 8.03 -17.02 7.44
CA LEU A 217 9.01 -16.04 7.93
C LEU A 217 9.00 -15.94 9.46
N GLN A 218 7.82 -16.04 10.10
CA GLN A 218 7.72 -16.04 11.54
C GLN A 218 8.43 -17.25 12.17
N PHE A 219 8.24 -18.44 11.61
CA PHE A 219 8.91 -19.65 12.05
C PHE A 219 10.44 -19.49 12.00
N GLU A 220 10.96 -18.96 10.89
CA GLU A 220 12.40 -18.73 10.71
C GLU A 220 12.96 -17.66 11.65
N VAL A 221 12.19 -16.59 11.90
CA VAL A 221 12.55 -15.58 12.90
C VAL A 221 12.63 -16.20 14.30
N ASP A 222 11.67 -17.04 14.66
CA ASP A 222 11.62 -17.69 15.97
C ASP A 222 12.74 -18.73 16.13
N PHE A 223 13.04 -19.47 15.05
CA PHE A 223 14.19 -20.36 14.98
C PHE A 223 15.52 -19.60 15.15
N ALA A 224 15.70 -18.48 14.47
CA ALA A 224 16.90 -17.65 14.61
C ALA A 224 17.04 -17.06 16.03
N LYS A 225 15.93 -16.73 16.69
CA LYS A 225 15.92 -16.23 18.07
C LYS A 225 16.31 -17.31 19.07
N SER A 226 15.75 -18.52 18.97
CA SER A 226 16.07 -19.62 19.88
C SER A 226 17.55 -19.99 19.80
N TYR A 227 18.10 -20.08 18.58
CA TYR A 227 19.51 -20.38 18.37
C TYR A 227 20.45 -19.37 19.03
N ARG A 228 20.12 -18.07 18.99
CA ARG A 228 20.91 -17.03 19.67
C ARG A 228 20.85 -17.16 21.19
N GLN A 229 19.69 -17.51 21.74
CA GLN A 229 19.50 -17.65 23.19
C GLN A 229 20.29 -18.82 23.76
N ASP A 230 20.34 -19.95 23.06
CA ASP A 230 21.09 -21.14 23.50
C ASP A 230 22.60 -20.87 23.55
N ASN A 231 23.14 -20.19 22.53
CA ASN A 231 24.54 -19.77 22.51
C ASN A 231 24.89 -18.81 23.66
N THR A 232 24.01 -17.85 23.98
CA THR A 232 24.25 -16.94 25.11
C THR A 232 24.25 -17.66 26.47
N ARG A 233 23.40 -18.68 26.65
CA ARG A 233 23.35 -19.49 27.88
C ARG A 233 24.59 -20.36 28.05
N GLN A 234 25.10 -20.92 26.94
CA GLN A 234 26.35 -21.71 26.97
C GLN A 234 27.56 -20.87 27.35
N LEU A 235 27.65 -19.62 26.87
CA LEU A 235 28.74 -18.71 27.24
C LEU A 235 28.66 -18.24 28.71
N GLN A 236 27.46 -18.09 29.26
CA GLN A 236 27.27 -17.73 30.67
C GLN A 236 27.57 -18.89 31.64
N GLY A 237 27.45 -20.15 31.19
CA GLY A 237 27.82 -21.32 31.99
C GLY A 237 29.31 -21.65 32.01
N LEU A 238 30.13 -20.91 31.25
CA LEU A 238 31.59 -21.08 31.16
C LEU A 238 32.37 -19.95 31.87
N ALA A 239 31.67 -18.97 32.45
CA ALA A 239 32.24 -17.88 33.25
C ALA A 239 31.97 -18.13 34.74
#